data_AF-A0A4R5Q4E4-F1
#
_entry.id   AF-A0A4R5Q4E4-F1
#
_cell.length_a   1.000
_cell.length_b   1.000
_cell.length_c   1.000
_cell.angle_alpha   90.00
_cell.angle_beta   90.00
_cell.angle_gamma   90.00
#
_symmetry.space_group_name_H-M   'P 1'
#
loop_
_entity.id
_entity.type
_entity.pdbx_description
1 polymer ?
#
loop_
_entity_poly.entity_id
_entity_poly.type
_entity_poly.pdbx_seq_one_letter_code
_entity_poly.pdbx_strand_id
1 'polypeptide(L)' 'MIDLDDIRIRYQQAYKFLDERGRRLSAANEALALGHGGVTATSAAVGLARSTIRRAIVELQSGANPIGPRV' A
#
# COMPACT_ATOMS: atom_id res chain seq x y z
N MET A 1 14.57 -11.74 5.05
CA MET A 1 13.68 -12.32 4.02
C MET A 1 12.34 -11.62 4.12
N ILE A 2 11.75 -11.17 3.02
CA ILE A 2 10.44 -10.51 3.07
C ILE A 2 9.37 -11.61 3.19
N ASP A 3 8.56 -11.55 4.24
CA ASP A 3 7.43 -12.46 4.44
C ASP A 3 6.21 -11.93 3.68
N LEU A 4 5.87 -12.61 2.57
CA LEU A 4 4.74 -12.23 1.72
C LEU A 4 3.39 -12.55 2.36
N ASP A 5 3.32 -13.57 3.20
CA ASP A 5 2.07 -13.99 3.83
C ASP A 5 1.69 -13.03 4.95
N ASP A 6 2.68 -12.54 5.70
CA ASP A 6 2.47 -11.50 6.71
C ASP A 6 1.93 -10.19 6.10
N ILE A 7 2.47 -9.74 4.96
CA ILE A 7 1.94 -8.59 4.21
C ILE A 7 0.50 -8.84 3.78
N ARG A 8 0.22 -10.04 3.24
CA ARG A 8 -1.12 -10.41 2.77
C ARG A 8 -2.12 -10.39 3.93
N ILE A 9 -1.77 -10.94 5.09
CA ILE A 9 -2.65 -10.99 6.26
C ILE A 9 -3.01 -9.58 6.71
N ARG A 10 -2.01 -8.70 6.94
CA ARG A 10 -2.27 -7.31 7.36
C ARG A 10 -3.14 -6.57 6.35
N TYR A 11 -2.83 -6.74 5.06
CA TYR A 11 -3.61 -6.10 4.00
C TYR A 11 -5.05 -6.59 3.97
N GLN A 12 -5.29 -7.91 4.03
CA GLN A 12 -6.63 -8.50 3.99
C GLN A 12 -7.50 -8.11 5.20
N GLN A 13 -6.90 -7.96 6.38
CA GLN A 13 -7.60 -7.50 7.59
C GLN A 13 -8.18 -6.10 7.40
N ALA A 14 -7.40 -5.19 6.79
CA ALA A 14 -7.85 -3.83 6.50
C ALA A 14 -8.73 -3.73 5.24
N TYR A 15 -8.52 -4.62 4.26
CA TYR A 15 -9.06 -4.53 2.89
C TYR A 15 -10.56 -4.26 2.83
N LYS A 16 -11.36 -4.94 3.68
CA LYS A 16 -12.83 -4.83 3.66
C LYS A 16 -13.36 -3.48 4.13
N PHE A 17 -12.54 -2.70 4.83
CA PHE A 17 -12.90 -1.41 5.39
C PHE A 17 -12.34 -0.23 4.56
N LEU A 18 -11.54 -0.52 3.54
CA LEU A 18 -10.88 0.47 2.72
C LEU A 18 -11.58 0.64 1.38
N ASP A 19 -11.76 1.89 0.97
CA ASP A 19 -12.13 2.20 -0.40
C ASP A 19 -10.95 1.91 -1.36
N GLU A 20 -11.15 2.12 -2.66
CA GLU A 20 -10.08 1.91 -3.64
C GLU A 20 -8.82 2.73 -3.32
N ARG A 21 -8.99 3.95 -2.82
CA ARG A 21 -7.87 4.83 -2.49
C ARG A 21 -7.11 4.34 -1.26
N GLY A 22 -7.81 4.02 -0.19
CA GLY A 22 -7.25 3.49 1.06
C GLY A 22 -6.49 2.19 0.82
N ARG A 23 -7.01 1.30 -0.04
CA ARG A 23 -6.31 0.07 -0.44
C ARG A 23 -4.96 0.36 -1.10
N ARG A 24 -4.93 1.28 -2.06
CA ARG A 24 -3.69 1.69 -2.73
C ARG A 24 -2.68 2.35 -1.79
N LEU A 25 -3.14 3.24 -0.90
CA LEU A 25 -2.28 3.93 0.07
C LEU A 25 -1.73 2.97 1.14
N SER A 26 -2.53 2.02 1.62
CA SER A 26 -2.07 0.97 2.53
C SER A 26 -0.98 0.11 1.89
N ALA A 27 -1.15 -0.32 0.64
CA ALA A 27 -0.13 -1.06 -0.09
C ALA A 27 1.14 -0.24 -0.34
N ALA A 28 1.01 1.07 -0.63
CA ALA A 28 2.16 1.95 -0.75
C ALA A 28 2.92 2.09 0.57
N ASN A 29 2.22 2.17 1.71
CA ASN A 29 2.83 2.23 3.03
C ASN A 29 3.62 0.96 3.36
N GLU A 30 3.06 -0.22 3.08
CA GLU A 30 3.77 -1.51 3.23
C GLU A 30 5.04 -1.55 2.35
N ALA A 31 4.92 -1.13 1.08
CA ALA A 31 6.06 -1.11 0.17
C ALA A 31 7.18 -0.17 0.63
N LEU A 32 6.83 0.97 1.25
CA LEU A 32 7.80 1.90 1.83
C LEU A 32 8.48 1.30 3.08
N ALA A 33 7.72 0.67 3.97
CA ALA A 33 8.24 0.05 5.20
C ALA A 33 9.26 -1.06 4.91
N LEU A 34 9.09 -1.80 3.81
CA LEU A 34 9.99 -2.86 3.39
C LEU A 34 11.26 -2.37 2.69
N GLY A 35 11.29 -1.11 2.21
CA GLY A 35 12.43 -0.55 1.50
C GLY A 35 12.71 -1.23 0.15
N HIS A 36 13.96 -1.66 -0.08
CA HIS A 36 14.36 -2.21 -1.37
C HIS A 36 13.60 -3.51 -1.70
N GLY A 37 12.99 -3.55 -2.88
CA GLY A 37 12.14 -4.68 -3.28
C GLY A 37 10.71 -4.65 -2.72
N GLY A 38 10.38 -3.71 -1.83
CA GLY A 38 9.06 -3.60 -1.19
C GLY A 38 7.91 -3.51 -2.20
N VAL A 39 8.05 -2.70 -3.25
CA VAL A 39 7.02 -2.60 -4.32
C VAL A 39 6.75 -3.95 -4.99
N THR A 40 7.78 -4.75 -5.24
CA THR A 40 7.63 -6.06 -5.87
C THR A 40 6.99 -7.05 -4.89
N ALA A 41 7.46 -7.07 -3.64
CA ALA A 41 6.93 -7.96 -2.62
C ALA A 41 5.46 -7.66 -2.29
N THR A 42 5.12 -6.39 -2.06
CA THR A 42 3.73 -5.99 -1.80
C THR A 42 2.84 -6.29 -2.99
N SER A 43 3.28 -6.03 -4.23
CA SER A 43 2.52 -6.37 -5.44
C SER A 43 2.19 -7.86 -5.51
N ALA A 44 3.17 -8.72 -5.20
CA ALA A 44 2.97 -10.17 -5.16
C ALA A 44 2.02 -10.62 -4.02
N ALA A 45 2.11 -9.98 -2.85
CA ALA A 45 1.28 -10.33 -1.70
C ALA A 45 -0.20 -9.93 -1.89
N VAL A 46 -0.44 -8.70 -2.37
CA VAL A 46 -1.77 -8.07 -2.37
C VAL A 46 -2.47 -8.06 -3.73
N GLY A 47 -1.76 -8.41 -4.82
CA GLY A 47 -2.32 -8.50 -6.17
C GLY A 47 -2.49 -7.16 -6.90
N LEU A 48 -1.98 -6.05 -6.33
CA LEU A 48 -2.02 -4.74 -6.98
C LEU A 48 -0.87 -4.59 -7.98
N ALA A 49 -1.13 -3.90 -9.10
CA ALA A 49 -0.08 -3.59 -10.07
C ALA A 49 1.00 -2.70 -9.44
N ARG A 50 2.27 -2.99 -9.76
CA ARG A 50 3.42 -2.18 -9.29
C ARG A 50 3.30 -0.69 -9.65
N SER A 51 2.72 -0.37 -10.80
CA SER A 51 2.45 1.02 -11.21
C SER A 51 1.44 1.71 -10.28
N THR A 52 0.41 1.00 -9.84
CA THR A 52 -0.58 1.48 -8.87
C THR A 52 0.07 1.78 -7.53
N ILE A 53 0.92 0.86 -7.03
CA ILE A 53 1.66 1.05 -5.77
C ILE A 53 2.60 2.25 -5.88
N ARG A 54 3.37 2.38 -6.97
CA ARG A 54 4.27 3.53 -7.18
C ARG A 54 3.54 4.86 -7.22
N ARG A 55 2.39 4.95 -7.89
CA ARG A 55 1.57 6.18 -7.90
C ARG A 55 1.08 6.54 -6.50
N ALA A 56 0.66 5.55 -5.73
CA ALA A 56 0.24 5.77 -4.34
C ALA A 56 1.42 6.14 -3.42
N ILE A 57 2.64 5.66 -3.67
CA ILE A 57 3.86 6.13 -2.98
C ILE A 57 4.09 7.62 -3.24
N VAL A 58 4.00 8.05 -4.50
CA VAL A 58 4.13 9.47 -4.86
C VAL A 58 3.06 10.30 -4.16
N GLU A 59 1.83 9.80 -4.09
CA GLU A 59 0.72 10.44 -3.38
C GLU A 59 0.97 10.57 -1.87
N LEU A 60 1.51 9.53 -1.21
CA LEU A 60 1.89 9.59 0.20
C LEU A 60 3.02 10.60 0.44
N GLN A 61 4.05 10.56 -0.40
CA GLN A 61 5.23 11.41 -0.27
C GLN A 61 4.94 12.89 -0.60
N SER A 62 3.93 13.16 -1.43
CA SER A 62 3.51 14.54 -1.68
C SER A 62 2.83 15.19 -0.47
N GLY A 63 2.48 14.42 0.56
CA GLY A 63 1.77 14.90 1.76
C GLY A 63 0.37 15.47 1.46
N ALA A 64 -0.12 15.27 0.23
CA ALA A 64 -1.35 15.85 -0.23
C ALA A 64 -2.51 14.92 0.12
N ASN A 65 -3.47 15.43 0.89
CA ASN A 65 -4.70 14.73 1.17
C ASN A 65 -5.90 15.42 0.49
N PRO A 66 -6.19 15.11 -0.79
CA PRO A 66 -7.28 15.74 -1.55
C PRO A 66 -8.70 15.49 -1.00
N ILE A 67 -8.89 14.57 -0.04
CA ILE A 67 -10.21 14.37 0.61
C ILE A 67 -10.30 15.10 1.95
N GLY A 68 -9.29 15.91 2.30
CA GLY A 68 -9.24 16.65 3.55
C GLY A 68 -8.87 15.78 4.77
N PRO A 69 -8.53 16.41 5.90
CA PRO A 69 -8.26 15.69 7.14
C PRO A 69 -9.49 14.87 7.54
N ARG A 70 -9.26 13.62 7.94
CA ARG A 70 -10.27 12.84 8.66
C ARG A 70 -10.06 13.13 10.14
N VAL A 71 -11.01 13.86 10.72
CA VAL A 71 -11.15 14.07 12.17
C VAL A 71 -11.54 12.77 12.86
#